data_AF-A0A968FYM0-F1
#
_entry.id   AF-A0A968FYM0-F1
#
_cell.length_a   1.000
_cell.length_b   1.000
_cell.length_c   1.000
_cell.angle_alpha   90.00
_cell.angle_beta   90.00
_cell.angle_gamma   90.00
#
_symmetry.space_group_name_H-M   'P 1'
#
loop_
_entity.id
_entity.type
_entity.pdbx_description
1 polymer ?
#
loop_
_entity_poly.entity_id
_entity_poly.type
_entity_poly.pdbx_seq_one_letter_code
_entity_poly.pdbx_strand_id
1 'polypeptide(L)' 'MIREEFCEGTAAHVPAPGEKFTVLILGGSQGAHSINQAMLDALAELEPVKDRLRVIHQTGKPDEAEARAAYQQKHFDA' A
#
# COMPACT_ATOMS: atom_id res chain seq x y z
N MET A 1 1.13 -17.43 -3.72
CA MET A 1 -0.33 -17.60 -3.92
C MET A 1 -1.03 -16.83 -2.82
N ILE A 2 -1.90 -15.88 -3.17
CA ILE A 2 -2.73 -15.15 -2.20
C ILE A 2 -3.87 -16.10 -1.80
N ARG A 3 -4.18 -16.21 -0.50
CA ARG A 3 -5.33 -17.01 -0.03
C ARG A 3 -6.62 -16.27 -0.40
N GLU A 4 -7.61 -16.99 -0.90
CA GLU A 4 -8.87 -16.42 -1.41
C GLU A 4 -9.61 -15.58 -0.35
N GLU A 5 -9.52 -15.98 0.91
CA GLU A 5 -10.02 -15.24 2.07
C GLU A 5 -9.50 -13.79 2.21
N PHE A 6 -8.35 -13.44 1.61
CA PHE A 6 -7.88 -12.05 1.56
C PHE A 6 -8.60 -11.22 0.48
N CYS A 7 -9.15 -11.89 -0.53
CA CYS A 7 -9.91 -11.28 -1.61
C CYS A 7 -11.41 -11.29 -1.32
N GLU A 8 -11.87 -12.20 -0.45
CA GLU A 8 -13.21 -12.19 0.13
C GLU A 8 -13.33 -10.98 1.07
N GLY A 9 -13.73 -9.84 0.51
CA GLY A 9 -14.07 -8.68 1.29
C GLY A 9 -15.16 -9.06 2.29
N THR A 10 -14.91 -8.85 3.59
CA THR A 10 -15.96 -8.97 4.60
C THR A 10 -17.07 -8.00 4.21
N ALA A 11 -18.23 -8.53 3.83
CA ALA A 11 -19.36 -7.70 3.47
C ALA A 11 -19.62 -6.68 4.60
N ALA A 12 -19.70 -5.40 4.22
CA ALA A 12 -20.13 -4.25 5.03
C ALA A 12 -19.11 -3.43 5.84
N HIS A 13 -17.85 -3.27 5.40
CA HIS A 13 -17.11 -2.08 5.88
C HIS A 13 -17.65 -0.84 5.16
N VAL A 14 -18.56 -0.13 5.83
CA VAL A 14 -18.97 1.23 5.43
C VAL A 14 -18.00 2.18 6.11
N PRO A 15 -17.08 2.83 5.37
CA PRO A 15 -16.13 3.75 5.98
C PRO A 15 -16.89 4.90 6.65
N ALA A 16 -16.46 5.25 7.86
CA ALA A 16 -17.02 6.40 8.57
C ALA A 16 -16.73 7.70 7.79
N PRO A 17 -17.55 8.76 7.97
CA PRO A 17 -17.24 10.07 7.39
C PRO A 17 -15.83 10.54 7.79
N GLY A 18 -14.97 10.77 6.80
CA GLY A 18 -13.57 11.17 7.02
C GLY A 18 -12.59 10.00 7.20
N GLU A 19 -13.03 8.75 7.13
CA GLU A 19 -12.14 7.60 7.15
C GLU A 19 -11.34 7.49 5.85
N LYS A 20 -10.02 7.22 5.99
CA LYS A 20 -9.13 7.01 4.84
C LYS A 20 -9.40 5.65 4.20
N PHE A 21 -9.38 5.62 2.88
CA PHE A 21 -9.36 4.37 2.14
C PHE A 21 -8.01 3.66 2.36
N THR A 22 -8.06 2.44 2.88
CA THR A 22 -6.84 1.67 3.18
C THR A 22 -6.46 0.78 2.00
N VAL A 23 -5.23 0.93 1.52
CA VAL A 23 -4.64 0.10 0.46
C VAL A 23 -3.65 -0.88 1.09
N LEU A 24 -3.90 -2.17 0.94
CA LEU A 24 -2.97 -3.23 1.33
C LEU A 24 -2.19 -3.70 0.10
N ILE A 25 -0.88 -3.47 0.09
CA ILE A 25 0.05 -4.03 -0.91
C ILE A 25 0.76 -5.22 -0.29
N LEU A 26 0.63 -6.38 -0.92
CA LEU A 26 1.30 -7.62 -0.52
C LEU A 26 2.43 -7.94 -1.50
N GLY A 27 3.66 -7.74 -1.06
CA GLY A 27 4.88 -7.93 -1.84
C GLY A 27 5.93 -8.81 -1.13
N GLY A 28 5.62 -10.08 -0.86
CA GLY A 28 6.55 -11.00 -0.19
C GLY A 28 7.58 -11.67 -1.13
N SER A 29 8.83 -11.79 -0.67
CA SER A 29 9.98 -12.46 -1.34
C SER A 29 10.64 -11.69 -2.51
N GLN A 30 11.60 -12.32 -3.21
CA GLN A 30 12.29 -11.75 -4.37
C GLN A 30 11.36 -11.51 -5.59
N GLY A 31 10.23 -12.22 -5.68
CA GLY A 31 9.32 -12.12 -6.83
C GLY A 31 8.41 -10.90 -6.85
N ALA A 32 8.36 -10.14 -5.76
CA ALA A 32 7.47 -8.99 -5.60
C ALA A 32 8.13 -7.63 -5.88
N HIS A 33 9.42 -7.61 -6.24
CA HIS A 33 10.14 -6.36 -6.47
C HIS A 33 9.44 -5.46 -7.50
N SER A 34 8.85 -6.04 -8.55
CA SER A 34 8.11 -5.27 -9.57
C SER A 34 6.86 -4.56 -9.03
N ILE A 35 6.10 -5.18 -8.12
CA ILE A 35 4.92 -4.53 -7.53
C ILE A 35 5.35 -3.45 -6.53
N ASN A 36 6.45 -3.69 -5.80
CA ASN A 36 7.01 -2.70 -4.88
C ASN A 36 7.39 -1.43 -5.64
N GLN A 37 8.19 -1.58 -6.70
CA GLN A 37 8.63 -0.46 -7.55
C GLN A 37 7.45 0.26 -8.22
N ALA A 38 6.51 -0.47 -8.81
CA ALA A 38 5.33 0.13 -9.43
C ALA A 38 4.51 0.97 -8.44
N MET A 39 4.40 0.54 -7.18
CA MET A 39 3.70 1.30 -6.14
C MET A 39 4.47 2.58 -5.76
N LEU A 40 5.81 2.53 -5.69
CA LEU A 40 6.62 3.71 -5.37
C LEU A 40 6.56 4.74 -6.51
N ASP A 41 6.61 4.29 -7.76
CA ASP A 41 6.45 5.15 -8.95
C ASP A 41 5.07 5.84 -8.97
N ALA A 42 4.03 5.14 -8.52
CA ALA A 42 2.66 5.67 -8.48
C ALA A 42 2.44 6.75 -7.40
N LEU A 43 3.36 6.94 -6.43
CA LEU A 43 3.14 7.89 -5.33
C LEU A 43 2.96 9.34 -5.81
N ALA A 44 3.63 9.72 -6.90
CA ALA A 44 3.48 11.06 -7.47
C ALA A 44 2.06 11.29 -8.02
N GLU A 45 1.48 10.29 -8.68
CA GLU A 45 0.12 10.34 -9.22
C GLU A 45 -0.95 10.27 -8.12
N LEU A 46 -0.61 9.66 -6.98
CA LEU A 46 -1.50 9.53 -5.81
C LEU A 46 -1.45 10.74 -4.87
N GLU A 47 -0.50 11.66 -5.05
CA GLU A 47 -0.33 12.84 -4.21
C GLU A 47 -1.61 13.71 -4.06
N PRO A 48 -2.44 13.93 -5.11
CA PRO A 48 -3.70 14.66 -4.98
C PRO A 48 -4.74 14.02 -4.05
N VAL A 49 -4.59 12.74 -3.73
CA VAL A 49 -5.53 11.98 -2.88
C VAL A 49 -4.87 11.44 -1.60
N LYS A 50 -3.62 11.80 -1.30
CA LYS A 50 -2.84 11.22 -0.19
C LYS A 50 -3.54 11.31 1.17
N ASP A 51 -4.23 12.41 1.46
CA ASP A 51 -4.92 12.62 2.74
C ASP A 51 -6.15 11.72 2.90
N ARG A 52 -6.61 11.10 1.81
CA ARG A 52 -7.71 10.14 1.77
C ARG A 52 -7.21 8.70 1.76
N LEU A 53 -5.91 8.46 1.77
CA LEU A 53 -5.29 7.15 1.66
C LEU A 53 -4.50 6.79 2.91
N ARG A 54 -4.68 5.56 3.38
CA ARG A 54 -3.77 4.88 4.29
C ARG A 54 -3.17 3.70 3.53
N VAL A 55 -1.88 3.48 3.66
CA VAL A 55 -1.20 2.40 2.97
C VAL A 55 -0.67 1.40 4.00
N ILE A 56 -0.75 0.12 3.68
CA ILE A 56 -0.06 -0.93 4.40
C ILE A 56 0.74 -1.69 3.35
N HIS A 57 2.06 -1.52 3.34
CA HIS A 57 2.94 -2.12 2.34
C HIS A 57 3.77 -3.22 2.98
N GLN A 58 3.34 -4.48 2.79
CA GLN A 58 4.15 -5.63 3.19
C GLN A 58 5.17 -5.90 2.09
N THR A 59 6.46 -5.88 2.44
CA THR A 59 7.54 -6.17 1.49
C THR A 59 8.62 -7.09 2.09
N GLY A 60 9.53 -7.60 1.24
CA GLY A 60 10.72 -8.32 1.67
C GLY A 60 11.82 -7.39 2.21
N LYS A 61 12.74 -7.96 3.00
CA LYS A 61 13.91 -7.23 3.56
C LYS A 61 14.69 -6.37 2.56
N PRO A 62 14.93 -6.80 1.30
CA PRO A 62 15.68 -5.99 0.34
C PRO A 62 15.02 -4.65 -0.02
N ASP A 63 13.70 -4.59 -0.04
CA ASP A 63 12.94 -3.42 -0.53
C ASP A 63 12.34 -2.58 0.62
N GLU A 64 12.41 -3.05 1.87
CA GLU A 64 11.75 -2.41 3.02
C GLU A 64 12.26 -1.00 3.30
N ALA A 65 13.59 -0.80 3.27
CA ALA A 65 14.20 0.50 3.53
C ALA A 65 13.84 1.54 2.44
N GLU A 66 13.85 1.12 1.18
CA GLU A 66 13.50 1.96 0.04
C GLU A 66 12.02 2.37 0.09
N ALA A 67 11.13 1.39 0.31
CA ALA A 67 9.70 1.65 0.40
C ALA A 67 9.38 2.62 1.54
N ARG A 68 9.98 2.42 2.72
CA ARG A 68 9.83 3.31 3.88
C ARG A 68 10.27 4.74 3.54
N ALA A 69 11.44 4.90 2.93
CA ALA A 69 11.97 6.22 2.58
C ALA A 69 11.06 6.95 1.59
N ALA A 70 10.55 6.25 0.56
CA ALA A 70 9.67 6.81 -0.45
C ALA A 70 8.35 7.34 0.15
N TYR A 71 7.67 6.54 0.99
CA TYR A 71 6.45 6.99 1.67
C TYR A 71 6.69 8.18 2.59
N GLN A 72 7.80 8.18 3.35
CA GLN A 72 8.18 9.29 4.23
C GLN A 72 8.45 10.58 3.45
N GLN A 73 9.22 10.48 2.35
CA GLN A 73 9.55 11.63 1.49
C GLN A 73 8.31 12.26 0.85
N LYS A 74 7.30 11.43 0.53
CA LYS A 74 6.03 11.87 -0.07
C LYS A 74 4.93 12.18 0.96
N HIS A 75 5.24 12.03 2.25
CA HIS A 75 4.31 12.27 3.36
C HIS A 75 3.02 11.44 3.28
N PHE A 76 3.12 10.18 2.85
CA PHE A 76 2.02 9.22 2.90
C PHE A 76 1.92 8.59 4.30
N ASP A 77 0.70 8.25 4.70
CA ASP A 77 0.40 7.46 5.91
C ASP A 77 0.56 5.97 5.57
N ALA A 78 1.76 5.42 5.76
CA ALA A 78 2.18 4.09 5.31
C ALA A 78 3.06 3.33 6.32
#